data_AF-A0A2V5H7B3-F1
#
_entry.id   AF-A0A2V5H7B3-F1
#
_cell.length_a   1.000
_cell.length_b   1.000
_cell.length_c   1.000
_cell.angle_alpha   90.00
_cell.angle_beta   90.00
_cell.angle_gamma   90.00
#
_symmetry.space_group_name_H-M   'P 1'
#
loop_
_entity.id
_entity.type
_entity.pdbx_description
1 polymer ?
#
loop_
_entity_poly.entity_id
_entity_poly.type
_entity_poly.pdbx_seq_one_letter_code
_entity_poly.pdbx_strand_id
1 'polypeptide(L)'
;MPLLRSLATKAGIMRTPSDRETRLEQEGKWREAQKLRFKQYTKCAHKQGREIYELIRADQRILFQVQARAAQLQTGKDAALALKHRKKPCWTTRPAKIARLESKLLEANTERGLWGKSTDIAPKQLPTECLDGSLEALWVAEHHRYNKLSKLQDGPAKRAYLSLHQRSGWHLSEWQRSECAAVGGCCARDCGCCTRSRCPDLPTLYYGHCLSYCPCCAKARGFTITPDSIDDDKMLPELKLSDWYDSHDYVSRLKNAHIWGL
;
A
#
# COMPACT_ATOMS: atom_id res chain seq x y z
N MET A 1 41.91 -13.57 -5.96
CA MET A 1 41.16 -13.47 -7.23
C MET A 1 40.15 -12.29 -7.39
N PRO A 2 39.90 -11.36 -6.43
CA PRO A 2 39.03 -10.19 -6.69
C PRO A 2 39.62 -9.10 -7.60
N LEU A 3 40.95 -8.91 -7.56
CA LEU A 3 41.63 -7.80 -8.24
C LEU A 3 41.63 -7.90 -9.77
N LEU A 4 41.68 -9.12 -10.34
CA LEU A 4 41.67 -9.31 -11.79
C LEU A 4 40.30 -9.00 -12.44
N ARG A 5 39.18 -9.24 -11.74
CA ARG A 5 37.84 -8.84 -12.22
C ARG A 5 37.67 -7.32 -12.29
N SER A 6 38.24 -6.59 -11.33
CA SER A 6 38.19 -5.13 -11.28
C SER A 6 38.88 -4.49 -12.48
N LEU A 7 40.05 -4.99 -12.87
CA LEU A 7 40.81 -4.48 -14.01
C LEU A 7 40.17 -4.83 -15.37
N ALA A 8 39.62 -6.04 -15.52
CA ALA A 8 38.93 -6.44 -16.76
C ALA A 8 37.61 -5.69 -17.00
N THR A 9 36.95 -5.25 -15.93
CA THR A 9 35.73 -4.42 -16.02
C THR A 9 36.10 -2.98 -16.45
N LYS A 10 37.22 -2.43 -15.93
CA LYS A 10 37.73 -1.10 -16.34
C LYS A 10 38.23 -1.05 -17.79
N ALA A 11 38.69 -2.16 -18.36
CA ALA A 11 39.14 -2.24 -19.74
C ALA A 11 38.00 -2.44 -20.77
N GLY A 12 36.73 -2.52 -20.33
CA GLY A 12 35.60 -2.82 -21.22
C GLY A 12 35.57 -4.27 -21.75
N ILE A 13 36.43 -5.15 -21.24
CA ILE A 13 36.61 -6.53 -21.71
C ILE A 13 35.56 -7.47 -21.09
N MET A 14 35.06 -7.14 -19.89
CA MET A 14 33.94 -7.86 -19.26
C MET A 14 32.72 -6.95 -19.11
N ARG A 15 31.69 -7.16 -19.94
CA ARG A 15 30.37 -6.59 -19.72
C ARG A 15 29.78 -7.24 -18.47
N THR A 16 29.50 -6.45 -17.44
CA THR A 16 28.76 -6.94 -16.29
C THR A 16 27.34 -7.34 -16.75
N PRO A 17 26.68 -8.30 -16.08
CA PRO A 17 25.28 -8.59 -16.36
C PRO A 17 24.39 -7.33 -16.27
N SER A 18 24.76 -6.37 -15.43
CA SER A 18 24.11 -5.07 -15.31
C SER A 18 24.25 -4.21 -16.58
N ASP A 19 25.41 -4.20 -17.24
CA ASP A 19 25.63 -3.37 -18.44
C ASP A 19 24.72 -3.82 -19.60
N ARG A 20 24.46 -5.12 -19.68
CA ARG A 20 23.51 -5.67 -20.66
C ARG A 20 22.07 -5.27 -20.34
N GLU A 21 21.68 -5.27 -19.07
CA GLU A 21 20.35 -4.78 -18.65
C GLU A 21 20.17 -3.31 -18.99
N THR A 22 21.13 -2.46 -18.62
CA THR A 22 21.08 -1.01 -18.87
C THR A 22 20.95 -0.71 -20.35
N ARG A 23 21.73 -1.39 -21.20
CA ARG A 23 21.62 -1.22 -22.65
C ARG A 23 20.26 -1.65 -23.19
N LEU A 24 19.69 -2.76 -22.71
CA LEU A 24 18.35 -3.17 -23.12
C LEU A 24 17.31 -2.11 -22.72
N GLU A 25 17.42 -1.51 -21.54
CA GLU A 25 16.53 -0.41 -21.15
C GLU A 25 16.71 0.84 -22.02
N GLN A 26 17.95 1.22 -22.34
CA GLN A 26 18.27 2.34 -23.25
C GLN A 26 17.73 2.10 -24.67
N GLU A 27 17.71 0.86 -25.14
CA GLU A 27 17.13 0.45 -26.42
C GLU A 27 15.59 0.33 -26.39
N GLY A 28 14.93 0.63 -25.27
CA GLY A 28 13.48 0.46 -25.09
C GLY A 28 13.03 -0.99 -24.89
N LYS A 29 13.97 -1.94 -24.88
CA LYS A 29 13.79 -3.39 -24.65
C LYS A 29 13.65 -3.73 -23.16
N TRP A 30 12.77 -3.01 -22.48
CA TRP A 30 12.60 -3.10 -21.03
C TRP A 30 12.14 -4.49 -20.58
N ARG A 31 11.24 -5.14 -21.33
CA ARG A 31 10.78 -6.50 -21.00
C ARG A 31 11.91 -7.52 -21.11
N GLU A 32 12.79 -7.42 -22.11
CA GLU A 32 13.98 -8.28 -22.17
C GLU A 32 14.94 -8.02 -21.01
N ALA A 33 15.10 -6.76 -20.59
CA ALA A 33 15.90 -6.41 -19.41
C ALA A 33 15.36 -7.08 -18.14
N GLN A 34 14.03 -7.06 -17.93
CA GLN A 34 13.40 -7.74 -16.79
C GLN A 34 13.55 -9.27 -16.86
N LYS A 35 13.35 -9.88 -18.03
CA LYS A 35 13.58 -11.33 -18.22
C LYS A 35 15.03 -11.70 -17.90
N LEU A 36 15.99 -10.85 -18.26
CA LEU A 36 17.39 -11.04 -17.92
C LEU A 36 17.64 -10.95 -16.42
N ARG A 37 17.06 -9.97 -15.71
CA ARG A 37 17.14 -9.85 -14.24
C ARG A 37 16.55 -11.06 -13.54
N PHE A 38 15.38 -11.51 -13.98
CA PHE A 38 14.75 -12.73 -13.45
C PHE A 38 15.65 -13.96 -13.66
N LYS A 39 16.21 -14.13 -14.86
CA LYS A 39 17.17 -15.23 -15.16
C LYS A 39 18.44 -15.16 -14.32
N GLN A 40 18.93 -13.96 -13.99
CA GLN A 40 20.07 -13.82 -13.08
C GLN A 40 19.68 -14.19 -11.65
N TYR A 41 18.51 -13.71 -11.19
CA TYR A 41 18.00 -14.00 -9.86
C TYR A 41 17.83 -15.51 -9.62
N THR A 42 17.24 -16.24 -10.57
CA THR A 42 17.05 -17.70 -10.45
C THR A 42 18.35 -18.49 -10.45
N LYS A 43 19.45 -17.91 -10.94
CA LYS A 43 20.79 -18.52 -10.92
C LYS A 43 21.58 -18.22 -9.65
N CYS A 44 21.17 -17.24 -8.85
CA CYS A 44 21.87 -16.88 -7.61
C CYS A 44 21.43 -17.80 -6.46
N ALA A 45 22.40 -18.28 -5.67
CA ALA A 45 22.11 -19.12 -4.50
C ALA A 45 21.43 -18.35 -3.34
N HIS A 46 21.51 -17.01 -3.34
CA HIS A 46 20.91 -16.15 -2.32
C HIS A 46 19.42 -15.95 -2.59
N LYS A 47 18.59 -16.71 -1.86
CA LYS A 47 17.14 -16.53 -1.86
C LYS A 47 16.78 -15.38 -0.91
N GLN A 48 16.63 -14.16 -1.44
CA GLN A 48 16.13 -12.99 -0.70
C GLN A 48 14.60 -13.01 -0.54
N GLY A 49 14.04 -14.20 -0.30
CA GLY A 49 12.59 -14.39 -0.32
C GLY A 49 11.90 -13.53 0.73
N ARG A 50 12.38 -13.62 1.98
CA ARG A 50 11.87 -12.83 3.10
C ARG A 50 11.95 -11.33 2.84
N GLU A 51 13.07 -10.82 2.36
CA GLU A 51 13.23 -9.38 2.12
C GLU A 51 12.29 -8.87 1.03
N ILE A 52 12.06 -9.66 -0.03
CA ILE A 52 11.10 -9.32 -1.08
C ILE A 52 9.67 -9.33 -0.53
N TYR A 53 9.30 -10.35 0.26
CA TYR A 53 8.00 -10.42 0.91
C TYR A 53 7.73 -9.18 1.78
N GLU A 54 8.69 -8.84 2.63
CA GLU A 54 8.59 -7.69 3.53
C GLU A 54 8.49 -6.36 2.76
N LEU A 55 9.17 -6.23 1.62
CA LEU A 55 9.07 -5.06 0.76
C LEU A 55 7.68 -4.93 0.13
N ILE A 56 7.10 -6.04 -0.36
CA ILE A 56 5.73 -6.04 -0.91
C ILE A 56 4.71 -5.68 0.17
N ARG A 57 4.83 -6.23 1.38
CA ARG A 57 3.97 -5.84 2.51
C ARG A 57 4.11 -4.36 2.83
N ALA A 58 5.33 -3.81 2.79
CA ALA A 58 5.55 -2.39 3.01
C ALA A 58 4.88 -1.49 1.95
N ASP A 59 4.89 -1.90 0.67
CA ASP A 59 4.15 -1.20 -0.39
C ASP A 59 2.63 -1.23 -0.15
N GLN A 60 2.10 -2.37 0.27
CA GLN A 60 0.69 -2.53 0.61
C GLN A 60 0.29 -1.62 1.80
N ARG A 61 1.17 -1.48 2.82
CA ARG A 61 0.95 -0.57 3.96
C ARG A 61 0.81 0.89 3.54
N ILE A 62 1.68 1.37 2.65
CA ILE A 62 1.55 2.74 2.13
C ILE A 62 0.20 2.89 1.43
N LEU A 63 -0.13 1.97 0.52
CA LEU A 63 -1.38 2.04 -0.23
C LEU A 63 -2.61 2.01 0.69
N PHE A 64 -2.55 1.24 1.77
CA PHE A 64 -3.59 1.18 2.79
C PHE A 64 -3.80 2.56 3.44
N GLN A 65 -2.72 3.18 3.94
CA GLN A 65 -2.78 4.49 4.58
C GLN A 65 -3.30 5.58 3.63
N VAL A 66 -2.88 5.52 2.36
CA VAL A 66 -3.35 6.44 1.31
C VAL A 66 -4.85 6.30 1.10
N GLN A 67 -5.39 5.08 1.08
CA GLN A 67 -6.81 4.84 0.91
C GLN A 67 -7.62 5.22 2.16
N ALA A 68 -7.10 4.96 3.35
CA ALA A 68 -7.70 5.41 4.61
C ALA A 68 -7.84 6.94 4.64
N ARG A 69 -6.78 7.66 4.26
CA ARG A 69 -6.80 9.12 4.10
C ARG A 69 -7.86 9.58 3.10
N ALA A 70 -7.90 8.94 1.92
CA ALA A 70 -8.86 9.28 0.88
C ALA A 70 -10.31 9.08 1.35
N ALA A 71 -10.57 8.04 2.16
CA ALA A 71 -11.87 7.81 2.77
C ALA A 71 -12.26 8.92 3.75
N GLN A 72 -11.35 9.34 4.62
CA GLN A 72 -11.60 10.44 5.57
C GLN A 72 -11.87 11.77 4.87
N LEU A 73 -11.13 12.08 3.81
CA LEU A 73 -11.37 13.28 3.02
C LEU A 73 -12.73 13.25 2.31
N GLN A 74 -13.15 12.07 1.85
CA GLN A 74 -14.46 11.90 1.24
C GLN A 74 -15.58 12.07 2.28
N THR A 75 -15.47 11.47 3.46
CA THR A 75 -16.48 11.63 4.53
C THR A 75 -16.61 13.08 4.98
N GLY A 76 -15.50 13.81 5.10
CA GLY A 76 -15.51 15.25 5.39
C GLY A 76 -16.20 16.07 4.30
N LYS A 77 -15.95 15.77 3.02
CA LYS A 77 -16.62 16.41 1.88
C LYS A 77 -18.12 16.12 1.89
N ASP A 78 -18.51 14.87 2.14
CA ASP A 78 -19.92 14.45 2.18
C ASP A 78 -20.67 15.11 3.35
N ALA A 79 -20.05 15.18 4.54
CA ALA A 79 -20.62 15.87 5.70
C ALA A 79 -20.78 17.38 5.47
N ALA A 80 -19.79 18.02 4.86
CA ALA A 80 -19.86 19.44 4.51
C ALA A 80 -20.96 19.72 3.47
N LEU A 81 -21.15 18.83 2.49
CA LEU A 81 -22.26 18.92 1.53
C LEU A 81 -23.62 18.73 2.22
N ALA A 82 -23.75 17.76 3.13
CA ALA A 82 -24.98 17.55 3.88
C ALA A 82 -25.37 18.78 4.73
N LEU A 83 -24.40 19.47 5.34
CA LEU A 83 -24.63 20.73 6.07
C LEU A 83 -25.13 21.86 5.16
N LYS A 84 -24.58 21.98 3.94
CA LYS A 84 -25.03 22.99 2.96
C LYS A 84 -26.46 22.75 2.46
N HIS A 85 -26.87 21.49 2.35
CA HIS A 85 -28.23 21.12 1.90
C HIS A 85 -29.28 21.14 3.01
N ARG A 86 -28.89 21.31 4.28
CA ARG A 86 -29.82 21.53 5.38
C ARG A 86 -30.45 22.91 5.19
N LYS A 87 -31.61 22.97 4.52
CA LYS A 87 -32.44 24.18 4.39
C LYS A 87 -32.52 24.87 5.75
N LYS A 88 -32.33 26.20 5.77
CA LYS A 88 -32.55 27.04 6.95
C LYS A 88 -33.86 26.57 7.62
N PRO A 89 -33.85 26.19 8.90
CA PRO A 89 -35.07 25.77 9.57
C PRO A 89 -36.10 26.89 9.38
N CYS A 90 -37.24 26.54 8.81
CA CYS A 90 -38.40 27.41 8.84
C CYS A 90 -38.69 27.65 10.32
N TRP A 91 -38.58 28.89 10.76
CA TRP A 91 -38.83 29.30 12.14
C TRP A 91 -40.33 29.20 12.41
N THR A 92 -40.86 27.99 12.51
CA THR A 92 -42.13 27.74 13.17
C THR A 92 -41.81 27.55 14.65
N THR A 93 -42.35 28.47 15.45
CA THR A 93 -42.22 28.65 16.89
C THR A 93 -42.10 27.32 17.65
N ARG A 94 -40.88 26.94 18.04
CA ARG A 94 -40.64 25.76 18.88
C ARG A 94 -40.92 26.12 20.35
N PRO A 95 -41.77 25.38 21.08
CA PRO A 95 -42.05 25.65 22.49
C PRO A 95 -40.78 25.50 23.35
N ALA A 96 -40.48 26.50 24.17
CA ALA A 96 -39.27 26.62 25.00
C ALA A 96 -39.00 25.45 25.98
N LYS A 97 -39.94 24.51 26.14
CA LYS A 97 -39.82 23.40 27.10
C LYS A 97 -38.90 22.26 26.63
N ILE A 98 -38.65 22.08 25.32
CA ILE A 98 -37.86 20.95 24.81
C ILE A 98 -36.34 21.21 24.90
N ALA A 99 -35.90 22.45 24.71
CA ALA A 99 -34.47 22.82 24.72
C ALA A 99 -33.78 22.58 26.09
N ARG A 100 -34.54 22.53 27.19
CA ARG A 100 -33.99 22.36 28.55
C ARG A 100 -33.68 20.90 28.92
N LEU A 101 -34.20 19.93 28.16
CA LEU A 101 -33.98 18.50 28.38
C LEU A 101 -32.76 17.98 27.62
N GLU A 102 -32.49 18.51 26.41
CA GLU A 102 -31.34 18.10 25.59
C GLU A 102 -29.99 18.51 26.21
N SER A 103 -29.95 19.64 26.92
CA SER A 103 -28.72 20.08 27.62
C SER A 103 -28.34 19.19 28.80
N LYS A 104 -29.32 18.58 29.49
CA LYS A 104 -29.07 17.70 30.64
C LYS A 104 -28.57 16.30 30.25
N LEU A 105 -28.83 15.86 29.02
CA LEU A 105 -28.39 14.54 28.54
C LEU A 105 -26.93 14.55 28.08
N LEU A 106 -26.40 15.71 27.66
CA LEU A 106 -25.01 15.86 27.23
C LEU A 106 -24.03 15.90 28.42
N GLU A 107 -24.44 16.46 29.55
CA GLU A 107 -23.60 16.53 30.76
C GLU A 107 -23.41 15.16 31.44
N ALA A 108 -24.38 14.24 31.30
CA ALA A 108 -24.33 12.92 31.93
C ALA A 108 -23.37 11.90 31.28
N ASN A 109 -22.90 12.15 30.04
CA ASN A 109 -22.03 11.22 29.32
C ASN A 109 -20.52 11.54 29.43
N THR A 110 -20.14 12.62 30.13
CA THR A 110 -18.75 13.09 30.18
C THR A 110 -17.96 12.56 31.39
N GLU A 111 -18.60 11.85 32.33
CA GLU A 111 -17.98 11.46 33.62
C GLU A 111 -17.64 9.96 33.77
N ARG A 112 -17.58 9.19 32.68
CA ARG A 112 -17.23 7.77 32.76
C ARG A 112 -16.06 7.41 31.86
N GLY A 113 -14.84 7.66 32.33
CA GLY A 113 -13.65 7.22 31.58
C GLY A 113 -12.29 7.67 32.11
N LEU A 114 -12.10 7.79 33.42
CA LEU A 114 -10.77 7.97 34.00
C LEU A 114 -10.68 7.09 35.24
N TRP A 115 -9.93 5.99 35.15
CA TRP A 115 -9.00 5.46 36.16
C TRP A 115 -8.58 4.04 35.80
N GLY A 116 -7.30 3.88 35.48
CA GLY A 116 -6.63 2.61 35.30
C GLY A 116 -5.13 2.84 35.32
N LYS A 117 -4.53 2.91 36.51
CA LYS A 117 -3.08 2.84 36.70
C LYS A 117 -2.68 1.36 36.65
N SER A 118 -1.80 1.01 35.73
CA SER A 118 -1.01 -0.22 35.84
C SER A 118 0.42 0.10 35.43
N THR A 119 1.30 -0.04 36.41
CA THR A 119 2.75 -0.12 36.27
C THR A 119 3.09 -1.55 35.90
N ASP A 120 3.60 -1.78 34.70
CA ASP A 120 4.43 -2.95 34.40
C ASP A 120 5.35 -2.62 33.22
N ILE A 121 6.65 -2.71 33.49
CA ILE A 121 7.72 -2.60 32.50
C ILE A 121 7.79 -3.95 31.78
N ALA A 122 7.27 -4.00 30.56
CA ALA A 122 7.43 -5.12 29.63
C ALA A 122 7.65 -4.56 28.20
N PRO A 123 8.17 -5.39 27.29
CA PRO A 123 9.28 -5.06 26.39
C PRO A 123 8.92 -4.00 25.34
N LYS A 124 9.93 -3.36 24.72
CA LYS A 124 9.79 -2.42 23.60
C LYS A 124 8.87 -2.97 22.50
N GLN A 125 7.56 -2.76 22.66
CA GLN A 125 6.59 -2.95 21.61
C GLN A 125 6.87 -1.82 20.62
N LEU A 126 7.13 -2.18 19.37
CA LEU A 126 6.95 -1.25 18.26
C LEU A 126 5.59 -0.58 18.45
N PRO A 127 5.48 0.76 18.33
CA PRO A 127 4.20 1.44 18.48
C PRO A 127 3.14 0.70 17.69
N THR A 128 2.02 0.37 18.32
CA THR A 128 0.82 -0.15 17.66
C THR A 128 0.64 0.65 16.37
N GLU A 129 0.77 -0.03 15.23
CA GLU A 129 0.86 0.63 13.94
C GLU A 129 -0.43 1.43 13.72
N CYS A 130 -0.34 2.76 13.77
CA CYS A 130 -1.53 3.61 13.64
C CYS A 130 -2.02 3.55 12.19
N LEU A 131 -3.17 2.90 11.96
CA LEU A 131 -3.78 2.69 10.65
C LEU A 131 -4.88 3.71 10.37
N ASP A 132 -4.58 4.98 10.63
CA ASP A 132 -5.57 6.07 10.61
C ASP A 132 -5.50 6.95 9.35
N GLY A 133 -4.62 6.69 8.39
CA GLY A 133 -4.48 7.55 7.19
C GLY A 133 -3.96 8.97 7.48
N SER A 134 -3.44 9.23 8.69
CA SER A 134 -2.77 10.49 9.01
C SER A 134 -1.50 10.67 8.17
N LEU A 135 -1.03 11.92 8.06
CA LEU A 135 0.25 12.20 7.39
C LEU A 135 1.43 11.58 8.13
N GLU A 136 1.35 11.47 9.46
CA GLU A 136 2.35 10.79 10.28
C GLU A 136 2.39 9.29 9.98
N ALA A 137 1.23 8.63 9.95
CA ALA A 137 1.13 7.21 9.61
C ALA A 137 1.64 6.90 8.19
N LEU A 138 1.34 7.79 7.23
CA LEU A 138 1.90 7.72 5.87
C LEU A 138 3.42 7.84 5.87
N TRP A 139 3.98 8.82 6.57
CA TRP A 139 5.43 9.01 6.67
C TRP A 139 6.11 7.80 7.31
N VAL A 140 5.52 7.23 8.37
CA VAL A 140 6.02 6.00 9.01
C VAL A 140 6.02 4.83 8.02
N ALA A 141 4.95 4.66 7.23
CA ALA A 141 4.86 3.61 6.23
C ALA A 141 5.88 3.79 5.08
N GLU A 142 6.07 5.02 4.61
CA GLU A 142 7.09 5.37 3.61
C GLU A 142 8.50 5.06 4.11
N HIS A 143 8.79 5.47 5.35
CA HIS A 143 10.08 5.22 5.99
C HIS A 143 10.32 3.73 6.23
N HIS A 144 9.26 3.00 6.62
CA HIS A 144 9.32 1.55 6.77
C HIS A 144 9.67 0.87 5.43
N ARG A 145 9.00 1.23 4.33
CA ARG A 145 9.31 0.74 2.98
C ARG A 145 10.75 1.04 2.59
N TYR A 146 11.21 2.27 2.83
CA TYR A 146 12.61 2.65 2.58
C TYR A 146 13.59 1.73 3.32
N ASN A 147 13.33 1.45 4.61
CA ASN A 147 14.15 0.56 5.41
C ASN A 147 14.11 -0.91 4.95
N LYS A 148 12.99 -1.38 4.37
CA LYS A 148 12.94 -2.73 3.76
C LYS A 148 13.72 -2.77 2.45
N LEU A 149 13.57 -1.74 1.61
CA LEU A 149 14.28 -1.63 0.34
C LEU A 149 15.80 -1.50 0.53
N SER A 150 16.26 -0.80 1.57
CA SER A 150 17.68 -0.66 1.87
C SER A 150 18.33 -1.98 2.31
N LYS A 151 17.58 -2.84 3.01
CA LYS A 151 18.01 -4.18 3.41
C LYS A 151 18.05 -5.18 2.24
N LEU A 152 17.34 -4.90 1.15
CA LEU A 152 17.43 -5.72 -0.05
C LEU A 152 18.84 -5.55 -0.65
N GLN A 153 19.60 -6.65 -0.70
CA GLN A 153 20.92 -6.72 -1.34
C GLN A 153 20.86 -6.14 -2.76
N ASP A 154 21.91 -5.42 -3.12
CA ASP A 154 22.09 -4.93 -4.48
C ASP A 154 22.26 -6.12 -5.43
N GLY A 155 21.26 -6.33 -6.26
CA GLY A 155 21.13 -7.52 -7.08
C GLY A 155 19.98 -7.42 -8.08
N PRO A 156 19.74 -8.48 -8.86
CA PRO A 156 18.75 -8.46 -9.93
C PRO A 156 17.33 -8.14 -9.45
N ALA A 157 16.92 -8.63 -8.28
CA ALA A 157 15.60 -8.35 -7.71
C ALA A 157 15.40 -6.87 -7.34
N LYS A 158 16.37 -6.26 -6.66
CA LYS A 158 16.33 -4.83 -6.32
C LYS A 158 16.29 -3.96 -7.57
N ARG A 159 17.14 -4.26 -8.58
CA ARG A 159 17.13 -3.55 -9.86
C ARG A 159 15.81 -3.71 -10.60
N ALA A 160 15.24 -4.93 -10.59
CA ALA A 160 13.96 -5.21 -11.21
C ALA A 160 12.83 -4.39 -10.58
N TYR A 161 12.72 -4.42 -9.25
CA TYR A 161 11.77 -3.65 -8.46
C TYR A 161 11.88 -2.14 -8.75
N LEU A 162 13.08 -1.57 -8.63
CA LEU A 162 13.30 -0.13 -8.86
C LEU A 162 12.91 0.28 -10.28
N SER A 163 13.31 -0.50 -11.29
CA SER A 163 13.00 -0.22 -12.69
C SER A 163 11.50 -0.36 -12.98
N LEU A 164 10.82 -1.35 -12.39
CA LEU A 164 9.37 -1.54 -12.54
C LEU A 164 8.59 -0.40 -11.90
N HIS A 165 8.88 -0.05 -10.65
CA HIS A 165 8.13 0.95 -9.87
C HIS A 165 8.34 2.39 -10.36
N GLN A 166 9.35 2.64 -11.20
CA GLN A 166 9.51 3.90 -11.93
C GLN A 166 8.56 4.02 -13.15
N ARG A 167 7.97 2.92 -13.62
CA ARG A 167 7.08 2.94 -14.78
C ARG A 167 5.67 3.33 -14.38
N SER A 168 5.06 4.21 -15.18
CA SER A 168 3.62 4.45 -15.09
C SER A 168 2.85 3.14 -15.31
N GLY A 169 1.82 2.91 -14.49
CA GLY A 169 0.98 1.72 -14.60
C GLY A 169 1.64 0.41 -14.20
N TRP A 170 2.74 0.42 -13.43
CA TRP A 170 3.37 -0.80 -12.92
C TRP A 170 2.37 -1.69 -12.14
N HIS A 171 1.42 -1.05 -11.46
CA HIS A 171 0.36 -1.69 -10.69
C HIS A 171 -0.81 -2.17 -11.56
N LEU A 172 -0.77 -1.98 -12.88
CA LEU A 172 -1.83 -2.35 -13.82
C LEU A 172 -1.45 -3.58 -14.64
N SER A 173 -0.74 -4.55 -14.07
CA SER A 173 -0.59 -5.84 -14.74
C SER A 173 -1.95 -6.54 -14.88
N GLU A 174 -2.09 -7.42 -15.87
CA GLU A 174 -3.31 -8.21 -16.05
C GLU A 174 -3.63 -9.02 -14.79
N TRP A 175 -2.62 -9.66 -14.21
CA TRP A 175 -2.77 -10.41 -12.98
C TRP A 175 -3.27 -9.55 -11.81
N GLN A 176 -2.64 -8.39 -11.53
CA GLN A 176 -3.09 -7.50 -10.44
C GLN A 176 -4.53 -6.98 -10.64
N ARG A 177 -4.93 -6.70 -11.89
CA ARG A 177 -6.32 -6.34 -12.21
C ARG A 177 -7.28 -7.48 -11.90
N SER A 178 -6.94 -8.70 -12.30
CA SER A 178 -7.75 -9.90 -12.04
C SER A 178 -7.88 -10.17 -10.55
N GLU A 179 -6.81 -10.03 -9.77
CA GLU A 179 -6.85 -10.15 -8.30
C GLU A 179 -7.79 -9.12 -7.68
N CYS A 180 -7.66 -7.86 -8.10
CA CYS A 180 -8.56 -6.80 -7.64
C CYS A 180 -10.02 -7.07 -8.03
N ALA A 181 -10.27 -7.65 -9.21
CA ALA A 181 -11.63 -8.01 -9.63
C ALA A 181 -12.18 -9.19 -8.83
N ALA A 182 -11.37 -10.21 -8.56
CA ALA A 182 -11.76 -11.42 -7.84
C ALA A 182 -12.26 -11.13 -6.41
N VAL A 183 -11.68 -10.13 -5.74
CA VAL A 183 -12.13 -9.69 -4.40
C VAL A 183 -13.29 -8.67 -4.44
N GLY A 184 -13.93 -8.48 -5.60
CA GLY A 184 -15.02 -7.51 -5.76
C GLY A 184 -14.55 -6.05 -5.77
N GLY A 185 -13.28 -5.82 -6.09
CA GLY A 185 -12.68 -4.49 -6.17
C GLY A 185 -13.09 -3.70 -7.41
N CYS A 186 -12.45 -2.54 -7.57
CA CYS A 186 -12.78 -1.57 -8.61
C CYS A 186 -12.59 -2.09 -10.05
N CYS A 187 -11.69 -3.05 -10.25
CA CYS A 187 -11.42 -3.64 -11.56
C CYS A 187 -12.55 -4.54 -12.06
N ALA A 188 -13.45 -5.04 -11.20
CA ALA A 188 -14.64 -5.77 -11.64
C ALA A 188 -15.74 -4.85 -12.17
N ARG A 189 -15.66 -3.54 -11.90
CA ARG A 189 -16.70 -2.54 -12.22
C ARG A 189 -16.24 -1.46 -13.20
N ASP A 190 -14.99 -1.53 -13.64
CA ASP A 190 -14.36 -0.54 -14.53
C ASP A 190 -14.56 0.92 -14.13
N CYS A 191 -14.62 1.21 -12.82
CA CYS A 191 -14.86 2.57 -12.32
C CYS A 191 -13.64 3.52 -12.47
N GLY A 192 -12.54 3.06 -13.08
CA GLY A 192 -11.33 3.84 -13.31
C GLY A 192 -10.52 4.21 -12.06
N CYS A 193 -10.93 3.81 -10.86
CA CYS A 193 -10.23 4.23 -9.65
C CYS A 193 -8.80 3.69 -9.52
N CYS A 194 -8.50 2.53 -10.14
CA CYS A 194 -7.15 1.95 -10.14
C CYS A 194 -6.18 2.65 -11.09
N THR A 195 -6.65 3.42 -12.07
CA THR A 195 -5.78 4.06 -13.08
C THR A 195 -5.37 5.48 -12.71
N ARG A 196 -5.91 6.03 -11.60
CA ARG A 196 -5.65 7.36 -11.09
C ARG A 196 -5.01 7.33 -9.70
N SER A 197 -4.47 8.48 -9.26
CA SER A 197 -3.97 8.62 -7.89
C SER A 197 -5.08 8.32 -6.88
N ARG A 198 -4.73 7.56 -5.84
CA ARG A 198 -5.66 7.15 -4.78
C ARG A 198 -5.96 8.26 -3.80
N CYS A 199 -5.03 9.20 -3.64
CA CYS A 199 -5.24 10.42 -2.88
C CYS A 199 -4.53 11.57 -3.61
N PRO A 200 -5.25 12.34 -4.46
CA PRO A 200 -4.65 13.45 -5.20
C PRO A 200 -4.27 14.64 -4.30
N ASP A 201 -4.76 14.67 -3.06
CA ASP A 201 -4.48 15.72 -2.08
C ASP A 201 -3.11 15.52 -1.38
N LEU A 202 -2.36 14.45 -1.73
CA LEU A 202 -0.99 14.22 -1.27
C LEU A 202 0.04 14.79 -2.26
N PRO A 203 1.21 15.27 -1.79
CA PRO A 203 2.28 15.72 -2.67
C PRO A 203 2.81 14.62 -3.61
N THR A 204 2.89 13.39 -3.09
CA THR A 204 3.28 12.20 -3.85
C THR A 204 2.05 11.50 -4.41
N LEU A 205 2.06 11.19 -5.70
CA LEU A 205 0.99 10.45 -6.34
C LEU A 205 1.12 8.95 -6.05
N TYR A 206 0.09 8.40 -5.43
CA TYR A 206 0.04 6.99 -5.04
C TYR A 206 -0.95 6.23 -5.90
N TYR A 207 -0.47 5.13 -6.49
CA TYR A 207 -1.26 4.27 -7.35
C TYR A 207 -1.28 2.84 -6.80
N GLY A 208 -2.33 2.09 -7.14
CA GLY A 208 -2.48 0.72 -6.66
C GLY A 208 -3.91 0.21 -6.78
N HIS A 209 -4.16 -1.03 -6.37
CA HIS A 209 -5.48 -1.66 -6.37
C HIS A 209 -6.30 -1.40 -5.10
N CYS A 210 -7.58 -1.76 -5.13
CA CYS A 210 -8.51 -1.41 -4.06
C CYS A 210 -8.27 -2.27 -2.82
N LEU A 211 -8.13 -1.62 -1.67
CA LEU A 211 -8.11 -2.20 -0.33
C LEU A 211 -9.45 -1.90 0.38
N SER A 212 -9.60 -2.32 1.63
CA SER A 212 -10.87 -2.17 2.37
C SER A 212 -11.36 -0.72 2.45
N TYR A 213 -10.42 0.23 2.54
CA TYR A 213 -10.71 1.67 2.62
C TYR A 213 -11.05 2.34 1.28
N CYS A 214 -11.09 1.63 0.15
CA CYS A 214 -11.41 2.27 -1.12
C CYS A 214 -12.83 2.88 -1.07
N PRO A 215 -13.00 4.22 -1.21
CA PRO A 215 -14.31 4.86 -1.05
C PRO A 215 -15.32 4.42 -2.13
N CYS A 216 -14.83 4.15 -3.34
CA CYS A 216 -15.66 3.62 -4.42
C CYS A 216 -16.17 2.21 -4.11
N CYS A 217 -15.33 1.33 -3.57
CA CYS A 217 -15.76 0.01 -3.13
C CYS A 217 -16.73 0.08 -1.95
N ALA A 218 -16.46 0.93 -0.96
CA ALA A 218 -17.36 1.11 0.18
C ALA A 218 -18.76 1.57 -0.28
N LYS A 219 -18.83 2.55 -1.19
CA LYS A 219 -20.10 3.00 -1.78
C LYS A 219 -20.81 1.87 -2.54
N ALA A 220 -20.09 1.11 -3.36
CA ALA A 220 -20.67 0.00 -4.12
C ALA A 220 -21.15 -1.14 -3.22
N ARG A 221 -20.43 -1.43 -2.13
CA ARG A 221 -20.79 -2.44 -1.13
C ARG A 221 -21.94 -1.98 -0.21
N GLY A 222 -22.13 -0.67 -0.03
CA GLY A 222 -23.13 -0.09 0.87
C GLY A 222 -22.68 0.00 2.34
N PHE A 223 -21.43 -0.36 2.64
CA PHE A 223 -20.85 -0.28 4.00
C PHE A 223 -19.33 -0.11 3.94
N THR A 224 -18.72 0.41 5.00
CA THR A 224 -17.25 0.53 5.13
C THR A 224 -16.69 -0.68 5.86
N ILE A 225 -15.52 -1.17 5.42
CA ILE A 225 -14.73 -2.16 6.16
C ILE A 225 -13.61 -1.38 6.85
N THR A 226 -13.53 -1.52 8.17
CA THR A 226 -12.51 -0.90 9.03
C THR A 226 -11.66 -2.02 9.62
N PRO A 227 -10.62 -2.47 8.92
CA PRO A 227 -9.75 -3.51 9.44
C PRO A 227 -8.87 -2.94 10.57
N ASP A 228 -8.71 -3.71 11.65
CA ASP A 228 -7.91 -3.30 12.82
C ASP A 228 -6.40 -3.28 12.48
N SER A 229 -5.98 -4.17 11.58
CA SER A 229 -4.63 -4.22 11.02
C SER A 229 -4.67 -4.41 9.49
N ILE A 230 -3.54 -4.18 8.81
CA ILE A 230 -3.44 -4.52 7.39
C ILE A 230 -3.51 -6.04 7.14
N ASP A 231 -3.14 -6.85 8.13
CA ASP A 231 -3.26 -8.31 8.04
C ASP A 231 -4.74 -8.75 8.09
N ASP A 232 -5.64 -7.92 8.63
CA ASP A 232 -7.08 -8.18 8.70
C ASP A 232 -7.86 -7.68 7.47
N ASP A 233 -7.21 -7.00 6.53
CA ASP A 233 -7.86 -6.44 5.35
C ASP A 233 -8.35 -7.57 4.41
N LYS A 234 -9.67 -7.72 4.32
CA LYS A 234 -10.33 -8.75 3.51
C LYS A 234 -10.15 -8.60 2.00
N MET A 235 -9.60 -7.47 1.55
CA MET A 235 -9.26 -7.21 0.15
C MET A 235 -7.82 -7.63 -0.17
N LEU A 236 -7.04 -8.03 0.83
CA LEU A 236 -5.73 -8.64 0.65
C LEU A 236 -5.83 -10.16 0.71
N PRO A 237 -5.12 -10.89 -0.17
CA PRO A 237 -4.95 -12.33 -0.01
C PRO A 237 -4.23 -12.60 1.32
N GLU A 238 -4.62 -13.67 2.01
CA GLU A 238 -3.87 -14.17 3.16
C GLU A 238 -2.54 -14.73 2.64
N LEU A 239 -1.46 -13.99 2.85
CA LEU A 239 -0.12 -14.36 2.45
C LEU A 239 0.69 -14.67 3.69
N LYS A 240 1.06 -15.94 3.89
CA LYS A 240 1.98 -16.31 4.96
C LYS A 240 3.40 -16.33 4.43
N LEU A 241 4.35 -15.96 5.29
CA LEU A 241 5.77 -16.04 4.96
C LEU A 241 6.20 -17.49 4.64
N SER A 242 5.54 -18.50 5.20
CA SER A 242 5.74 -19.91 4.86
C SER A 242 5.47 -20.20 3.38
N ASP A 243 4.39 -19.64 2.85
CA ASP A 243 3.95 -19.80 1.46
C ASP A 243 4.95 -19.16 0.48
N TRP A 244 5.89 -18.38 0.99
CA TRP A 244 6.95 -17.77 0.20
C TRP A 244 8.08 -18.74 -0.18
N TYR A 245 8.25 -19.79 0.62
CA TYR A 245 9.27 -20.82 0.42
C TYR A 245 8.71 -22.02 -0.35
N ASP A 246 7.45 -22.35 -0.12
CA ASP A 246 6.71 -23.32 -0.89
C ASP A 246 6.35 -22.65 -2.23
N SER A 247 6.79 -23.22 -3.34
CA SER A 247 6.67 -22.60 -4.67
C SER A 247 5.22 -22.57 -5.18
N HIS A 248 4.31 -21.91 -4.45
CA HIS A 248 2.91 -21.77 -4.79
C HIS A 248 2.76 -20.90 -6.04
N ASP A 249 1.86 -21.28 -6.94
CA ASP A 249 1.58 -20.53 -8.19
C ASP A 249 1.24 -19.08 -7.88
N TYR A 250 0.43 -18.86 -6.83
CA TYR A 250 0.04 -17.52 -6.38
C TYR A 250 1.22 -16.60 -6.06
N VAL A 251 2.11 -17.02 -5.16
CA VAL A 251 3.25 -16.21 -4.72
C VAL A 251 4.20 -15.95 -5.89
N SER A 252 4.35 -16.91 -6.79
CA SER A 252 5.13 -16.74 -8.02
C SER A 252 4.55 -15.66 -8.92
N ARG A 253 3.22 -15.65 -9.13
CA ARG A 253 2.53 -14.60 -9.90
C ARG A 253 2.59 -13.24 -9.23
N LEU A 254 2.44 -13.18 -7.90
CA LEU A 254 2.59 -11.95 -7.14
C LEU A 254 4.00 -11.36 -7.30
N LYS A 255 5.04 -12.18 -7.17
CA LYS A 255 6.43 -11.76 -7.43
C LYS A 255 6.61 -11.27 -8.87
N ASN A 256 6.06 -11.99 -9.85
CA ASN A 256 6.12 -11.61 -11.25
C ASN A 256 5.47 -10.26 -11.49
N ALA A 257 4.29 -10.01 -10.94
CA ALA A 257 3.61 -8.74 -11.11
C ALA A 257 4.29 -7.58 -10.37
N HIS A 258 4.81 -7.83 -9.16
CA HIS A 258 5.26 -6.74 -8.26
C HIS A 258 6.76 -6.46 -8.32
N ILE A 259 7.58 -7.43 -8.71
CA ILE A 259 9.05 -7.30 -8.78
C ILE A 259 9.52 -7.32 -10.23
N TRP A 260 9.06 -8.30 -11.01
CA TRP A 260 9.63 -8.57 -12.34
C TRP A 260 8.90 -7.86 -13.49
N GLY A 261 7.61 -7.55 -13.32
CA GLY A 261 6.74 -7.03 -14.38
C GLY A 261 6.65 -7.97 -15.59
N LEU A 262 6.70 -9.29 -15.34
CA LEU A 262 6.69 -10.35 -16.34
C LEU A 262 5.34 -11.06 -16.43
#